data_AF-A0A2U8X6S7-F1
#
_entry.id   AF-A0A2U8X6S7-F1
#
_cell.length_a   1.000
_cell.length_b   1.000
_cell.length_c   1.000
_cell.angle_alpha   90.00
_cell.angle_beta   90.00
_cell.angle_gamma   90.00
#
_symmetry.space_group_name_H-M   'P 1'
#
loop_
_entity.id
_entity.type
_entity.pdbx_description
1 polymer ?
#
loop_
_entity_poly.entity_id
_entity_poly.type
_entity_poly.pdbx_seq_one_letter_code
_entity_poly.pdbx_strand_id
1 'polypeptide(L)'
;MRYAPPAFETIFRIPGEHRLESAGMLGRGGRVFGMCWFHREYDRDDRLVARYETYDEIGADGAPRCGWRRYDEAGQLTLGHEVGMRWAALVESLSRREAETVLQSPRQAAELVPA
;
A
#
# COMPACT_ATOMS: atom_id res chain seq x y z
N MET A 1 -19.21 -7.81 5.54
CA MET A 1 -18.20 -6.77 5.89
C MET A 1 -17.78 -6.08 4.59
N ARG A 2 -17.92 -4.75 4.50
CA ARG A 2 -17.46 -3.99 3.33
C ARG A 2 -15.93 -3.90 3.40
N TYR A 3 -15.23 -4.67 2.57
CA TYR A 3 -13.78 -4.61 2.35
C TYR A 3 -13.40 -3.29 1.66
N ALA A 4 -13.61 -2.18 2.34
CA ALA A 4 -13.13 -0.89 1.87
C ALA A 4 -11.62 -0.85 2.17
N PRO A 5 -10.76 -0.77 1.13
CA PRO A 5 -9.34 -0.57 1.36
C PRO A 5 -9.12 0.75 2.12
N PRO A 6 -7.94 0.93 2.73
CA PRO A 6 -7.64 2.19 3.39
C PRO A 6 -7.73 3.38 2.42
N ALA A 7 -7.91 4.58 2.95
CA ALA A 7 -7.86 5.80 2.14
C ALA A 7 -6.44 6.03 1.60
N PHE A 8 -6.25 5.77 0.30
CA PHE A 8 -4.93 5.74 -0.33
C PHE A 8 -4.26 7.11 -0.37
N GLU A 9 -5.03 8.16 -0.65
CA GLU A 9 -4.57 9.55 -0.65
C GLU A 9 -3.99 9.93 0.71
N THR A 10 -4.66 9.49 1.79
CA THR A 10 -4.26 9.73 3.18
C THR A 10 -2.99 8.97 3.56
N ILE A 11 -2.86 7.73 3.12
CA ILE A 11 -1.70 6.88 3.45
C ILE A 11 -0.45 7.33 2.68
N PHE A 12 -0.60 7.61 1.39
CA PHE A 12 0.52 7.97 0.52
C PHE A 12 0.96 9.43 0.69
N ARG A 13 0.16 10.25 1.39
CA ARG A 13 0.38 11.69 1.57
C ARG A 13 0.60 12.42 0.24
N ILE A 14 -0.26 12.13 -0.73
CA ILE A 14 -0.18 12.70 -2.08
C ILE A 14 -0.30 14.24 -2.01
N PRO A 15 0.59 15.01 -2.65
CA PRO A 15 0.46 16.46 -2.74
C PRO A 15 -0.87 16.87 -3.38
N GLY A 16 -1.46 17.98 -2.92
CA GLY A 16 -2.76 18.44 -3.41
C GLY A 16 -2.80 18.84 -4.90
N GLU A 17 -1.64 19.10 -5.51
CA GLU A 17 -1.51 19.38 -6.95
C GLU A 17 -1.36 18.11 -7.80
N HIS A 18 -1.16 16.95 -7.16
CA HIS A 18 -0.98 15.67 -7.84
C HIS A 18 -2.32 14.94 -7.96
N ARG A 19 -2.44 14.11 -9.00
CA ARG A 19 -3.58 13.23 -9.20
C ARG A 19 -3.21 11.80 -8.87
N LEU A 20 -3.98 11.17 -7.99
CA LEU A 20 -3.91 9.72 -7.75
C LEU A 20 -4.97 9.02 -8.59
N GLU A 21 -4.57 8.05 -9.40
CA GLU A 21 -5.45 7.30 -10.30
C GLU A 21 -5.37 5.79 -9.98
N SER A 22 -6.53 5.15 -9.84
CA SER A 22 -6.64 3.71 -9.66
C SER A 22 -6.21 2.97 -10.93
N ALA A 23 -5.16 2.14 -10.82
CA ALA A 23 -4.63 1.31 -11.91
C ALA A 23 -5.14 -0.14 -11.89
N GLY A 24 -6.07 -0.45 -10.98
CA GLY A 24 -6.77 -1.73 -10.89
C GLY A 24 -6.56 -2.47 -9.57
N MET A 25 -7.09 -3.68 -9.51
CA MET A 25 -6.97 -4.59 -8.38
C MET A 25 -6.65 -6.00 -8.87
N LEU A 26 -5.96 -6.76 -8.03
CA LEU A 26 -5.62 -8.15 -8.32
C LEU A 26 -5.83 -8.99 -7.06
N GLY A 27 -6.64 -10.04 -7.19
CA GLY A 27 -6.72 -11.10 -6.20
C GLY A 27 -5.53 -12.04 -6.33
N ARG A 28 -4.93 -12.41 -5.19
CA ARG A 28 -3.82 -13.38 -5.10
C ARG A 28 -4.34 -14.68 -4.51
N GLY A 29 -3.99 -15.79 -5.14
CA GLY A 29 -4.26 -17.14 -4.66
C GLY A 29 -3.00 -18.00 -4.66
N GLY A 30 -3.08 -19.17 -4.02
CA GLY A 30 -1.94 -20.08 -3.87
C GLY A 30 -1.08 -19.72 -2.66
N ARG A 31 0.25 -19.69 -2.84
CA ARG A 31 1.20 -19.47 -1.72
C ARG A 31 1.05 -18.10 -1.07
N VAL A 32 0.68 -17.09 -1.85
CA VAL A 32 0.27 -15.77 -1.34
C VAL A 32 -1.23 -15.64 -1.54
N PHE A 33 -1.96 -15.34 -0.47
CA PHE A 33 -3.41 -15.29 -0.48
C PHE A 33 -3.93 -13.93 -0.02
N GLY A 34 -4.64 -13.20 -0.88
CA GLY A 34 -5.12 -11.88 -0.51
C GLY A 34 -5.54 -11.01 -1.68
N MET A 35 -5.48 -9.70 -1.47
CA MET A 35 -5.84 -8.70 -2.47
C MET A 35 -4.75 -7.63 -2.54
N CYS A 36 -4.49 -7.13 -3.73
CA CYS A 36 -3.71 -5.92 -3.93
C CYS A 36 -4.45 -4.91 -4.81
N TRP A 37 -4.17 -3.63 -4.57
CA TRP A 37 -4.72 -2.48 -5.29
C TRP A 37 -3.56 -1.64 -5.80
N PHE A 38 -3.68 -1.16 -7.04
CA PHE A 38 -2.63 -0.42 -7.70
C PHE A 38 -3.08 1.01 -7.96
N HIS A 39 -2.18 1.97 -7.76
CA HIS A 39 -2.41 3.37 -8.09
C HIS A 39 -1.22 3.96 -8.84
N ARG A 40 -1.49 5.00 -9.61
CA ARG A 40 -0.50 5.84 -10.28
C ARG A 40 -0.65 7.26 -9.78
N GLU A 41 0.45 7.90 -9.49
CA GLU A 41 0.48 9.32 -9.13
C GLU A 41 1.06 10.11 -10.29
N TYR A 42 0.32 11.14 -10.68
CA TYR A 42 0.69 12.08 -11.73
C TYR A 42 0.89 13.46 -11.12
N ASP A 43 1.94 14.17 -11.55
CA ASP A 43 2.13 15.56 -11.20
C ASP A 43 1.12 16.48 -11.93
N ARG A 44 1.22 17.79 -11.68
CA ARG A 44 0.35 18.81 -12.30
C ARG A 44 0.48 18.89 -13.83
N ASP A 45 1.57 18.38 -14.39
CA ASP A 45 1.88 18.38 -15.82
C ASP A 45 1.50 17.03 -16.47
N ASP A 46 0.74 16.18 -15.76
CA ASP A 46 0.29 14.84 -16.16
C ASP A 46 1.45 13.83 -16.37
N ARG A 47 2.60 14.07 -15.73
CA ARG A 47 3.73 13.13 -15.76
C ARG A 47 3.62 12.12 -14.62
N LEU A 48 3.86 10.85 -14.94
CA LEU A 48 3.86 9.77 -13.95
C LEU A 48 5.08 9.91 -13.03
N VAL A 49 4.85 10.18 -11.74
CA VAL A 49 5.92 10.36 -10.75
C VAL A 49 6.07 9.19 -9.78
N ALA A 50 5.01 8.38 -9.65
CA ALA A 50 5.04 7.20 -8.79
C ALA A 50 4.01 6.15 -9.18
N ARG A 51 4.27 4.91 -8.75
CA ARG A 51 3.28 3.84 -8.70
C ARG A 51 3.17 3.31 -7.29
N TYR A 52 1.98 2.94 -6.89
CA TYR A 52 1.70 2.39 -5.58
C TYR A 52 1.05 1.03 -5.69
N GLU A 53 1.45 0.13 -4.81
CA GLU A 53 0.78 -1.13 -4.54
C GLU A 53 0.39 -1.14 -3.07
N THR A 54 -0.90 -1.28 -2.77
CA THR A 54 -1.39 -1.60 -1.42
C THR A 54 -1.80 -3.05 -1.40
N TYR A 55 -1.53 -3.77 -0.32
CA TYR A 55 -1.88 -5.18 -0.20
C TYR A 55 -2.45 -5.49 1.19
N ASP A 56 -3.33 -6.49 1.20
CA ASP A 56 -3.85 -7.16 2.38
C ASP A 56 -3.82 -8.65 2.09
N GLU A 57 -2.82 -9.36 2.64
CA GLU A 57 -2.50 -10.72 2.24
C GLU A 57 -1.99 -11.61 3.39
N ILE A 58 -1.97 -12.91 3.12
CA ILE A 58 -1.18 -13.89 3.84
C ILE A 58 0.01 -14.19 2.94
N GLY A 59 1.22 -13.97 3.46
CA GLY A 59 2.46 -14.17 2.72
C GLY A 59 2.76 -15.65 2.46
N ALA A 60 3.78 -15.91 1.66
CA ALA A 60 4.22 -17.26 1.32
C ALA A 60 4.76 -18.06 2.52
N ASP A 61 5.09 -17.36 3.61
CA ASP A 61 5.46 -17.87 4.92
C ASP A 61 4.25 -18.15 5.83
N GLY A 62 3.03 -17.89 5.35
CA GLY A 62 1.79 -18.02 6.13
C GLY A 62 1.52 -16.84 7.07
N ALA A 63 2.39 -15.81 7.10
CA ALA A 63 2.21 -14.68 7.99
C ALA A 63 1.22 -13.66 7.40
N PRO A 64 0.24 -13.17 8.19
CA PRO A 64 -0.65 -12.11 7.76
C PRO A 64 0.10 -10.78 7.66
N ARG A 65 -0.19 -10.02 6.62
CA ARG A 65 0.41 -8.71 6.40
C ARG A 65 -0.52 -7.78 5.63
N CYS A 66 -0.46 -6.51 5.95
CA CYS A 66 -1.01 -5.45 5.12
C CYS A 66 -0.03 -4.30 5.06
N GLY A 67 -0.11 -3.52 4.00
CA GLY A 67 0.90 -2.49 3.77
C GLY A 67 0.84 -1.95 2.36
N TRP A 68 1.89 -1.21 2.02
CA TRP A 68 2.03 -0.65 0.69
C TRP A 68 3.50 -0.53 0.28
N ARG A 69 3.72 -0.42 -1.02
CA ARG A 69 4.99 -0.16 -1.68
C ARG A 69 4.82 0.99 -2.65
N ARG A 70 5.80 1.89 -2.70
CA ARG A 70 5.91 2.96 -3.70
C ARG A 70 7.08 2.66 -4.62
N TYR A 71 6.81 2.73 -5.90
CA TYR A 71 7.77 2.63 -6.97
C TYR A 71 7.91 3.97 -7.68
N ASP A 72 9.10 4.26 -8.21
CA ASP A 72 9.30 5.42 -9.08
C ASP A 72 8.70 5.20 -10.49
N GLU A 73 8.95 6.15 -11.38
CA GLU A 73 8.52 6.10 -12.78
C GLU A 73 9.12 4.93 -13.57
N ALA A 74 10.31 4.44 -13.18
CA ALA A 74 10.99 3.31 -13.78
C ALA A 74 10.55 1.95 -13.18
N GLY A 75 9.73 1.98 -12.13
CA GLY A 75 9.27 0.78 -11.43
C GLY A 75 10.25 0.27 -10.36
N GLN A 76 11.24 1.07 -9.96
CA GLN A 76 12.13 0.73 -8.85
C GLN A 76 11.44 1.02 -7.52
N LEU A 77 11.56 0.09 -6.56
CA LEU A 77 11.02 0.28 -5.21
C LEU A 77 11.76 1.45 -4.53
N THR A 78 11.02 2.42 -4.04
CA THR A 78 11.55 3.62 -3.36
C THR A 78 11.22 3.63 -1.87
N LEU A 79 9.98 3.32 -1.52
CA LEU A 79 9.45 3.34 -0.15
C LEU A 79 8.47 2.19 0.05
N GLY A 80 8.17 1.88 1.30
CA GLY A 80 7.06 1.01 1.65
C GLY A 80 6.84 0.97 3.14
N HIS A 81 5.72 0.40 3.55
CA HIS A 81 5.42 0.14 4.94
C HIS A 81 4.63 -1.16 5.04
N GLU A 82 4.95 -1.99 6.04
CA GLU A 82 4.28 -3.27 6.28
C GLU A 82 3.93 -3.37 7.76
N VAL A 83 2.71 -3.87 8.03
CA VAL A 83 2.22 -4.23 9.34
C VAL A 83 1.98 -5.73 9.35
N GLY A 84 2.45 -6.42 10.40
CA GLY A 84 2.35 -7.86 10.57
C GLY A 84 0.96 -8.37 10.95
N MET A 85 -0.09 -7.85 10.32
CA MET A 85 -1.47 -8.33 10.45
C MET A 85 -2.30 -7.95 9.23
N ARG A 86 -3.47 -8.56 9.05
CA ARG A 86 -4.42 -8.20 7.99
C ARG A 86 -5.05 -6.83 8.28
N TRP A 87 -5.45 -6.11 7.24
CA TRP A 87 -6.13 -4.81 7.35
C TRP A 87 -7.39 -4.89 8.22
N ALA A 88 -8.21 -5.93 8.03
CA ALA A 88 -9.41 -6.14 8.84
C ALA A 88 -9.06 -6.26 10.34
N ALA A 89 -8.04 -7.04 10.68
CA ALA A 89 -7.59 -7.21 12.07
C ALA A 89 -7.02 -5.90 12.64
N LEU A 90 -6.29 -5.12 11.82
CA LEU A 90 -5.76 -3.81 12.24
C LEU A 90 -6.91 -2.84 12.59
N VAL A 91 -7.94 -2.76 11.75
CA VAL A 91 -9.13 -1.91 11.96
C VAL A 91 -10.07 -2.48 13.05
N GLU A 92 -9.96 -3.75 13.41
CA GLU A 92 -10.64 -4.28 14.59
C GLU A 92 -9.90 -3.90 15.88
N SER A 93 -8.57 -3.85 15.84
CA SER A 93 -7.72 -3.49 16.98
C SER A 93 -7.64 -1.98 17.25
N LEU A 94 -7.87 -1.16 16.23
CA LEU A 94 -7.76 0.30 16.24
C LEU A 94 -8.98 0.93 15.56
N SER A 95 -9.25 2.22 15.76
CA SER A 95 -10.17 2.89 14.84
C SER A 95 -9.59 2.92 13.42
N ARG A 96 -10.45 3.02 12.39
CA ARG A 96 -10.00 3.13 10.98
C ARG A 96 -8.95 4.24 10.78
N ARG A 97 -9.17 5.39 11.41
CA ARG A 97 -8.26 6.55 11.30
C ARG A 97 -6.89 6.27 11.92
N GLU A 98 -6.86 5.58 13.06
CA GLU A 98 -5.61 5.17 13.71
C GLU A 98 -4.89 4.12 12.86
N ALA A 99 -5.61 3.14 12.30
CA ALA A 99 -5.06 2.15 11.38
C ALA A 99 -4.45 2.80 10.12
N GLU A 100 -5.12 3.80 9.54
CA GLU A 100 -4.57 4.60 8.43
C GLU A 100 -3.30 5.36 8.86
N THR A 101 -3.27 5.89 10.08
CA THR A 101 -2.09 6.60 10.64
C THR A 101 -0.90 5.67 10.81
N VAL A 102 -1.12 4.42 11.27
CA VAL A 102 -0.05 3.40 11.35
C VAL A 102 0.60 3.20 9.98
N LEU A 103 -0.20 3.14 8.91
CA LEU A 103 0.28 2.95 7.55
C LEU A 103 1.00 4.18 6.96
N GLN A 104 0.98 5.35 7.59
CA GLN A 104 1.62 6.58 7.08
C GLN A 104 3.13 6.68 7.33
N SER A 105 3.77 5.68 7.96
CA SER A 105 5.18 5.75 8.37
C SER A 105 6.11 4.99 7.41
N PRO A 106 6.51 5.57 6.26
CA PRO A 106 7.31 4.85 5.26
C PRO A 106 8.69 4.45 5.79
N ARG A 107 9.16 3.29 5.34
CA ARG A 107 10.55 2.86 5.38
C ARG A 107 11.14 2.97 3.98
N GLN A 108 12.43 3.25 3.89
CA GLN A 108 13.15 3.31 2.62
C GLN A 108 13.35 1.92 2.03
N ALA A 109 13.47 1.82 0.70
CA ALA A 109 13.71 0.55 0.02
C ALA A 109 14.93 -0.21 0.57
N ALA A 110 16.01 0.51 0.92
CA ALA A 110 17.21 -0.06 1.53
C ALA A 110 16.96 -0.75 2.89
N GLU A 111 15.87 -0.40 3.58
CA GLU A 111 15.47 -0.94 4.88
C GLU A 111 14.45 -2.08 4.75
N LEU A 112 13.93 -2.33 3.54
CA LEU A 112 12.88 -3.32 3.26
C LEU A 112 13.44 -4.64 2.71
N VAL A 113 14.72 -4.69 2.35
CA VAL A 113 15.42 -5.91 1.91
C VAL A 113 16.28 -6.40 3.08
N PRO A 114 16.06 -7.62 3.61
CA PRO A 114 16.99 -8.18 4.58
C PRO A 114 18.36 -8.40 3.90
N ALA A 115 19.43 -8.03 4.62
CA ALA A 115 20.81 -8.22 4.20
C ALA A 115 21.16 -9.70 3.92
#